data_AF-A0A813G5P4-F1
#
_entry.id   AF-A0A813G5P4-F1
#
_cell.length_a   1.000
_cell.length_b   1.000
_cell.length_c   1.000
_cell.angle_alpha   90.00
_cell.angle_beta   90.00
_cell.angle_gamma   90.00
#
_symmetry.space_group_name_H-M   'P 1'
#
loop_
_entity.id
_entity.type
_entity.pdbx_description
1 polymer ?
#
loop_
_entity_poly.entity_id
_entity_poly.type
_entity_poly.pdbx_seq_one_letter_code
_entity_poly.pdbx_strand_id
1 'polypeptide(L)'
;MAGGQDLMEALRPKSVQELHASVAAGSRTQKSLPPIVAQLQQFVEQRAACEERCVARLRGRAVTEAGLLPCATVAADNPAVTREAAEQQMAKASITGAVNRRFGALESRCAVLCGSRLSHLIGGS
;
A
#
# COMPACT_ATOMS: atom_id res chain seq x y z
N MET A 1 -33.23 22.50 -28.46
CA MET A 1 -31.97 23.07 -27.93
C MET A 1 -31.12 21.92 -27.40
N ALA A 2 -30.17 21.41 -28.20
CA ALA A 2 -29.39 20.21 -27.87
C ALA A 2 -27.88 20.34 -28.18
N GLY A 3 -27.37 21.57 -28.36
CA GLY A 3 -25.98 21.81 -28.81
C GLY A 3 -24.94 22.06 -27.71
N GLY A 4 -25.34 22.08 -26.43
CA GLY A 4 -24.44 22.44 -25.33
C GLY A 4 -23.62 21.28 -24.75
N GLN A 5 -24.09 20.04 -24.89
CA GLN A 5 -23.42 18.86 -24.33
C GLN A 5 -22.22 18.41 -25.19
N ASP A 6 -22.35 18.48 -26.51
CA ASP A 6 -21.32 18.07 -27.48
C ASP A 6 -20.04 18.92 -27.39
N LEU A 7 -20.18 20.21 -27.05
CA LEU A 7 -19.07 21.15 -26.94
C LEU A 7 -18.24 20.93 -25.67
N MET A 8 -18.89 20.55 -24.57
CA MET A 8 -18.21 20.18 -23.31
C MET A 8 -17.54 18.80 -23.42
N GLU A 9 -18.11 17.90 -24.21
CA GLU A 9 -17.56 16.56 -24.45
C GLU A 9 -16.34 16.61 -25.40
N ALA A 10 -16.33 17.55 -26.34
CA ALA A 10 -15.19 17.82 -27.22
C ALA A 10 -13.95 18.40 -26.50
N LEU A 11 -14.13 19.06 -25.35
CA LEU A 11 -13.04 19.61 -24.53
C LEU A 11 -12.49 18.59 -23.52
N ARG A 12 -13.06 17.39 -23.45
CA ARG A 12 -12.60 16.34 -22.54
C ARG A 12 -11.37 15.66 -23.14
N PRO A 13 -10.20 15.70 -22.49
CA PRO A 13 -9.00 15.05 -23.01
C PRO A 13 -9.24 13.54 -23.14
N LYS A 14 -8.90 13.00 -24.31
CA LYS A 14 -9.16 11.60 -24.68
C LYS A 14 -8.10 10.65 -24.11
N SER A 15 -6.98 11.20 -23.64
CA SER A 15 -5.91 10.45 -23.00
C SER A 15 -5.31 11.19 -21.81
N VAL A 16 -4.69 10.42 -20.91
CA VAL A 16 -3.93 10.97 -19.77
C VAL A 16 -2.74 11.81 -20.26
N GLN A 17 -2.12 11.43 -21.39
CA GLN A 17 -1.05 12.22 -22.00
C GLN A 17 -1.55 13.59 -22.49
N GLU A 18 -2.73 13.67 -23.11
CA GLU A 18 -3.34 14.96 -23.51
C GLU A 18 -3.68 15.83 -22.29
N LEU A 19 -4.15 15.22 -21.20
CA LEU A 19 -4.43 15.94 -19.95
C LEU A 19 -3.14 16.52 -19.35
N HIS A 20 -2.07 15.72 -19.28
CA HIS A 20 -0.75 16.18 -18.82
C HIS A 20 -0.18 17.28 -19.73
N ALA A 21 -0.33 17.15 -21.05
CA ALA A 21 0.11 18.16 -22.00
C ALA A 21 -0.69 19.47 -21.87
N SER A 22 -2.00 19.38 -21.61
CA SER A 22 -2.88 20.55 -21.41
C SER A 22 -2.53 21.29 -20.11
N VAL A 23 -2.27 20.55 -19.02
CA VAL A 23 -1.81 21.11 -17.74
C VAL A 23 -0.42 21.73 -17.88
N ALA A 24 0.51 21.07 -18.57
CA ALA A 24 1.85 21.58 -18.81
C ALA A 24 1.87 22.79 -19.74
N ALA A 25 0.97 22.86 -20.73
CA ALA A 25 0.82 23.99 -21.63
C ALA A 25 0.21 25.21 -20.92
N GLY A 26 -0.83 25.01 -20.10
CA GLY A 26 -1.43 26.06 -19.27
C GLY A 26 -0.50 26.62 -18.19
N SER A 27 0.44 25.78 -17.71
CA SER A 27 1.49 26.18 -16.77
C SER A 27 2.54 27.15 -17.38
N ARG A 28 2.65 27.27 -18.72
CA ARG A 28 3.61 28.22 -19.32
C ARG A 28 3.16 29.68 -19.20
N THR A 29 1.86 29.92 -19.11
CA THR A 29 1.25 31.24 -18.89
C THR A 29 0.94 31.51 -17.41
N GLN A 30 0.63 30.47 -16.61
CA GLN A 30 0.51 30.55 -15.16
C GLN A 30 1.68 29.83 -14.48
N LYS A 31 2.62 30.60 -13.92
CA LYS A 31 3.86 30.11 -13.26
C LYS A 31 3.65 29.14 -12.08
N SER A 32 2.41 28.89 -11.64
CA SER A 32 2.11 27.98 -10.53
C SER A 32 0.98 27.03 -10.91
N LEU A 33 1.17 25.75 -10.59
CA LEU A 33 0.10 24.76 -10.62
C LEU A 33 -1.08 25.25 -9.77
N PRO A 34 -2.33 24.96 -10.16
CA PRO A 34 -3.48 25.26 -9.32
C PRO A 34 -3.28 24.66 -7.92
N PRO A 35 -3.67 25.36 -6.83
CA PRO A 35 -3.42 24.93 -5.47
C PRO A 35 -3.99 23.54 -5.17
N ILE A 36 -5.11 23.19 -5.80
CA ILE A 36 -5.71 21.85 -5.70
C ILE A 36 -4.80 20.75 -6.25
N VAL A 37 -4.02 21.02 -7.31
CA VAL A 37 -3.07 20.04 -7.88
C VAL A 37 -1.90 19.83 -6.93
N ALA A 38 -1.40 20.90 -6.31
CA ALA A 38 -0.35 20.82 -5.30
C ALA A 38 -0.83 20.05 -4.04
N GLN A 39 -2.06 20.29 -3.60
CA GLN A 39 -2.70 19.56 -2.49
C GLN A 39 -2.88 18.07 -2.81
N LEU A 40 -3.35 17.74 -4.02
CA LEU A 40 -3.49 16.36 -4.47
C LEU A 40 -2.14 15.65 -4.54
N GLN A 41 -1.12 16.31 -5.08
CA GLN A 41 0.25 15.78 -5.09
C GLN A 41 0.73 15.49 -3.66
N GLN A 42 0.61 16.46 -2.76
CA GLN A 42 1.00 16.30 -1.36
C GLN A 42 0.24 15.16 -0.67
N PHE A 43 -1.06 15.02 -0.93
CA PHE A 43 -1.86 13.92 -0.40
C PHE A 43 -1.37 12.56 -0.91
N VAL A 44 -1.10 12.44 -2.21
CA VAL A 44 -0.63 11.17 -2.82
C VAL A 44 0.72 10.78 -2.25
N GLU A 45 1.66 11.71 -2.16
CA GLU A 45 2.99 11.49 -1.58
C GLU A 45 2.90 11.05 -0.10
N GLN A 46 2.10 11.77 0.70
CA GLN A 46 1.93 11.43 2.11
C GLN A 46 1.21 10.08 2.30
N ARG A 47 0.23 9.78 1.44
CA ARG A 47 -0.49 8.51 1.47
C ARG A 47 0.46 7.36 1.15
N ALA A 48 1.28 7.48 0.11
CA ALA A 48 2.27 6.48 -0.25
C ALA A 48 3.26 6.22 0.90
N ALA A 49 3.82 7.29 1.48
CA ALA A 49 4.74 7.17 2.62
C ALA A 49 4.06 6.58 3.88
N CYS A 50 2.76 6.86 4.11
CA CYS A 50 2.00 6.23 5.17
C CYS A 50 1.80 4.73 4.92
N GLU A 51 1.45 4.37 3.69
CA GLU A 51 1.17 3.00 3.26
C GLU A 51 2.42 2.13 3.37
N GLU A 52 3.56 2.60 2.88
CA GLU A 52 4.86 1.91 3.03
C GLU A 52 5.19 1.62 4.49
N ARG A 53 5.03 2.60 5.38
CA ARG A 53 5.25 2.41 6.83
C ARG A 53 4.24 1.45 7.45
N CYS A 54 2.99 1.46 7.00
CA CYS A 54 1.97 0.52 7.45
C CYS A 54 2.34 -0.92 7.07
N VAL A 55 2.68 -1.14 5.80
CA VAL A 55 3.10 -2.45 5.27
C VAL A 55 4.38 -2.94 5.96
N ALA A 56 5.40 -2.09 6.10
CA ALA A 56 6.63 -2.43 6.80
C ALA A 56 6.37 -2.90 8.24
N ARG A 57 5.46 -2.23 8.96
CA ARG A 57 5.05 -2.64 10.32
C ARG A 57 4.31 -3.97 10.31
N LEU A 58 3.40 -4.22 9.36
CA LEU A 58 2.68 -5.49 9.26
C LEU A 58 3.64 -6.64 8.98
N ARG A 59 4.59 -6.46 8.06
CA ARG A 59 5.62 -7.46 7.74
C ARG A 59 6.55 -7.71 8.93
N GLY A 60 6.98 -6.66 9.63
CA GLY A 60 7.76 -6.79 10.86
C GLY A 60 7.03 -7.63 11.91
N ARG A 61 5.73 -7.37 12.13
CA ARG A 61 4.90 -8.19 13.03
C ARG A 61 4.77 -9.63 12.57
N ALA A 62 4.57 -9.86 11.26
CA ALA A 62 4.51 -11.22 10.71
C ALA A 62 5.78 -12.01 11.01
N VAL A 63 6.96 -11.39 10.84
CA VAL A 63 8.26 -12.02 11.14
C VAL A 63 8.39 -12.31 12.64
N THR A 64 8.06 -11.34 13.50
CA THR A 64 8.12 -11.55 14.95
C THR A 64 7.19 -12.67 15.39
N GLU A 65 5.94 -12.69 14.92
CA GLU A 65 4.98 -13.72 15.29
C GLU A 65 5.34 -15.10 14.74
N ALA A 66 5.88 -15.20 13.52
CA ALA A 66 6.40 -16.46 12.99
C ALA A 66 7.62 -16.96 13.81
N GLY A 67 8.38 -16.05 14.42
CA GLY A 67 9.54 -16.35 15.25
C GLY A 67 9.22 -16.77 16.69
N LEU A 68 8.03 -16.46 17.21
CA LEU A 68 7.59 -16.84 18.57
C LEU A 68 7.22 -18.33 18.71
N LEU A 69 7.23 -19.08 17.60
CA LEU A 69 7.00 -20.52 17.64
C LEU A 69 8.15 -21.21 18.37
N PRO A 70 7.86 -22.11 19.32
CA PRO A 70 8.90 -22.81 20.06
C PRO A 70 9.82 -23.51 19.06
N CYS A 71 11.03 -22.97 18.92
CA CYS A 71 12.12 -23.67 18.29
C CYS A 71 12.44 -24.77 19.28
N ALA A 72 12.18 -26.03 18.93
CA ALA A 72 12.59 -27.14 19.76
C ALA A 72 14.10 -27.03 19.92
N THR A 73 14.53 -26.52 21.08
CA THR A 73 15.88 -26.72 21.59
C THR A 73 15.93 -28.18 21.98
N VAL A 74 15.98 -29.06 20.97
CA VAL A 74 16.17 -30.49 21.18
C VAL A 74 17.58 -30.62 21.72
N ALA A 75 17.65 -30.99 23.00
CA ALA A 75 18.86 -31.38 23.67
C ALA A 75 19.65 -32.34 22.77
N ALA A 76 20.91 -31.99 22.50
CA ALA A 76 21.73 -32.50 21.41
C ALA A 76 22.17 -33.98 21.54
N ASP A 77 21.56 -34.77 22.42
CA ASP A 77 22.10 -36.08 22.83
C ASP A 77 21.25 -37.29 22.39
N ASN A 78 20.19 -37.13 21.57
CA ASN A 78 19.34 -38.25 21.15
C ASN A 78 19.15 -38.41 19.62
N PRO A 79 19.56 -39.54 19.01
CA PRO A 79 19.41 -39.79 17.58
C PRO A 79 17.96 -40.14 17.13
N ALA A 80 17.02 -40.35 18.06
CA ALA A 80 15.59 -40.51 17.77
C ALA A 80 14.90 -39.21 17.29
N VAL A 81 15.60 -38.07 17.38
CA VAL A 81 15.10 -36.71 17.13
C VAL A 81 14.83 -36.39 15.65
N THR A 82 15.29 -37.21 14.70
CA THR A 82 15.23 -36.86 13.26
C THR A 82 13.80 -36.75 12.71
N ARG A 83 12.88 -37.62 13.13
CA ARG A 83 11.49 -37.58 12.65
C ARG A 83 10.69 -36.47 13.32
N GLU A 84 10.84 -36.28 14.63
CA GLU A 84 10.18 -35.20 15.37
C GLU A 84 10.67 -33.83 14.92
N ALA A 85 11.97 -33.68 14.62
CA ALA A 85 12.53 -32.45 14.06
C ALA A 85 11.94 -32.14 12.67
N ALA A 86 11.74 -33.15 11.82
CA ALA A 86 11.11 -32.97 10.51
C ALA A 86 9.64 -32.55 10.64
N GLU A 87 8.87 -33.20 11.53
CA GLU A 87 7.47 -32.86 11.80
C GLU A 87 7.35 -31.43 12.39
N GLN A 88 8.25 -31.04 13.29
CA GLN A 88 8.32 -29.68 13.85
C GLN A 88 8.71 -28.64 12.80
N GLN A 89 9.63 -28.97 11.89
CA GLN A 89 10.01 -28.07 10.81
C GLN A 89 8.86 -27.85 9.83
N MET A 90 8.09 -28.90 9.51
CA MET A 90 6.86 -28.79 8.72
C MET A 90 5.79 -27.96 9.43
N ALA A 91 5.59 -28.17 10.73
CA ALA A 91 4.67 -27.37 11.54
C ALA A 91 5.06 -25.88 11.55
N LYS A 92 6.35 -25.58 11.74
CA LYS A 92 6.88 -24.21 11.68
C LYS A 92 6.66 -23.57 10.31
N ALA A 93 6.90 -24.30 9.22
CA ALA A 93 6.67 -23.80 7.87
C ALA A 93 5.17 -23.52 7.62
N SER A 94 4.28 -24.41 8.08
CA SER A 94 2.83 -24.25 7.96
C SER A 94 2.34 -23.00 8.70
N ILE A 95 2.80 -22.80 9.94
CA ILE A 95 2.38 -21.64 10.74
C ILE A 95 2.97 -20.35 10.18
N THR A 96 4.25 -20.34 9.77
CA THR A 96 4.84 -19.20 9.06
C THR A 96 4.01 -18.83 7.82
N GLY A 97 3.58 -19.84 7.05
CA GLY A 97 2.68 -19.65 5.91
C GLY A 97 1.33 -19.05 6.30
N ALA A 98 0.73 -19.50 7.40
CA ALA A 98 -0.54 -18.97 7.91
C ALA A 98 -0.41 -17.51 8.38
N VAL A 99 0.65 -17.18 9.11
CA VAL A 99 0.95 -15.82 9.59
C VAL A 99 1.15 -14.88 8.39
N ASN A 100 1.95 -15.28 7.41
CA ASN A 100 2.18 -14.49 6.20
C ASN A 100 0.90 -14.25 5.40
N ARG A 101 0.03 -15.26 5.24
CA ARG A 101 -1.28 -15.08 4.58
C ARG A 101 -2.16 -14.09 5.33
N ARG A 102 -2.23 -14.21 6.66
CA ARG A 102 -3.05 -13.33 7.51
C ARG A 102 -2.60 -11.88 7.41
N PHE A 103 -1.29 -11.62 7.54
CA PHE A 103 -0.76 -10.27 7.44
C PHE A 103 -0.78 -9.71 6.02
N GLY A 104 -0.55 -10.55 5.01
CA GLY A 104 -0.69 -10.18 3.60
C GLY A 104 -2.10 -9.70 3.24
N ALA A 105 -3.14 -10.37 3.78
CA ALA A 105 -4.52 -9.92 3.60
C ALA A 105 -4.78 -8.52 4.21
N LEU A 106 -4.05 -8.15 5.27
CA LEU A 106 -4.17 -6.84 5.92
C LEU A 106 -3.43 -5.73 5.18
N GLU A 107 -2.46 -6.03 4.29
CA GLU A 107 -1.73 -5.01 3.52
C GLU A 107 -2.69 -4.16 2.66
N SER A 108 -3.71 -4.79 2.06
CA SER A 108 -4.74 -4.10 1.27
C SER A 108 -5.52 -3.02 2.06
N ARG A 109 -5.58 -3.13 3.39
CA ARG A 109 -6.27 -2.15 4.26
C ARG A 109 -5.41 -0.93 4.57
N CYS A 110 -4.09 -0.99 4.35
CA CYS A 110 -3.19 0.14 4.62
C CYS A 110 -3.55 1.36 3.76
N ALA A 111 -3.87 1.15 2.48
CA ALA A 111 -4.29 2.21 1.57
C ALA A 111 -5.54 2.97 2.08
N VAL A 112 -6.54 2.24 2.56
CA VAL A 112 -7.81 2.81 3.07
C VAL A 112 -7.59 3.58 4.37
N LEU A 113 -6.86 3.00 5.32
CA LEU A 113 -6.58 3.64 6.62
C LEU A 113 -5.69 4.88 6.49
N CYS A 114 -4.69 4.83 5.61
CA CYS A 114 -3.83 5.98 5.32
C CYS A 114 -4.59 7.07 4.59
N GLY A 115 -5.45 6.72 3.61
CA GLY A 115 -6.31 7.66 2.91
C GLY A 115 -7.29 8.37 3.85
N SER A 116 -7.96 7.63 4.74
CA SER A 116 -8.90 8.23 5.70
C SER A 116 -8.22 9.16 6.70
N ARG A 117 -6.99 8.85 7.12
CA ARG A 117 -6.21 9.69 8.04
C ARG A 117 -5.75 11.00 7.40
N LEU A 118 -5.56 11.01 6.08
CA LEU A 118 -5.01 12.14 5.32
C LEU A 118 -6.08 12.93 4.54
N SER A 119 -7.36 12.59 4.69
CA SER A 119 -8.46 13.22 3.95
C SER A 119 -8.54 14.74 4.12
N HIS A 120 -8.09 15.25 5.28
CA HIS A 120 -8.00 16.68 5.58
C HIS A 120 -7.12 17.47 4.60
N LEU A 121 -6.16 16.82 3.92
CA LEU A 121 -5.26 17.49 2.97
C LEU A 121 -5.92 17.86 1.63
N ILE A 122 -7.06 17.25 1.29
CA ILE A 122 -7.79 17.49 0.03
C ILE A 122 -8.98 18.45 0.26
N GLY A 123 -9.42 18.61 1.51
CA GLY A 123 -10.70 19.23 1.84
C GLY A 123 -10.66 20.66 2.39
N GLY A 124 -9.50 21.21 2.73
CA GLY A 124 -9.37 22.56 3.28
C GLY A 124 -10.36 22.83 4.43
N SER A 125 -10.11 22.24 5.59
CA SER A 125 -10.80 22.61 6.84
C SER A 125 -10.47 24.03 7.27
#